data_AF-A0A963DZ49-F1
#
_entry.id   AF-A0A963DZ49-F1
#
_cell.length_a   1.000
_cell.length_b   1.000
_cell.length_c   1.000
_cell.angle_alpha   90.00
_cell.angle_beta   90.00
_cell.angle_gamma   90.00
#
_symmetry.space_group_name_H-M   'P 1'
#
loop_
_entity.id
_entity.type
_entity.pdbx_description
1 polymer ?
#
loop_
_entity_poly.entity_id
_entity_poly.type
_entity_poly.pdbx_seq_one_letter_code
_entity_poly.pdbx_strand_id
1 'polypeptide(L)'
;MHLSSEPSERHRARTVVLLSVLLVAACGQSEDPPAATATTAKTVAPAAADDRQVFTGNWTTIGSRQVLDLGPGQQASIFHLSGSLLLSGKQRINRGFQAQVIAFSDTTTGMQGRSVWTDEHGDKVFSELSGDVLATGQLIEGKFIGGTGRYAGISGEYSFKWKRLGAIEGNELTGRVVGLNGWARIGSPNAVAPTTAGGQQ
;
A
#
# COMPACT_ATOMS: atom_id res chain seq x y z
N MET A 1 -17.37 66.59 15.44
CA MET A 1 -16.76 66.75 14.10
C MET A 1 -17.10 65.51 13.28
N HIS A 2 -17.65 65.77 12.10
CA HIS A 2 -18.08 64.86 11.01
C HIS A 2 -19.20 63.84 11.25
N LEU A 3 -20.40 64.23 10.81
CA LEU A 3 -21.52 63.38 10.38
C LEU A 3 -21.22 62.72 9.01
N SER A 4 -21.90 61.60 8.75
CA SER A 4 -22.90 61.39 7.66
C SER A 4 -22.94 59.90 7.28
N SER A 5 -23.97 59.11 7.60
CA SER A 5 -25.36 59.06 7.06
C SER A 5 -25.47 58.33 5.70
N GLU A 6 -26.12 57.15 5.71
CA GLU A 6 -26.60 56.32 4.58
C GLU A 6 -27.67 57.05 3.72
N PRO A 7 -28.10 56.57 2.50
CA PRO A 7 -29.10 55.48 2.29
C PRO A 7 -28.84 54.61 1.01
N SER A 8 -29.35 53.38 0.78
CA SER A 8 -30.69 52.76 0.70
C SER A 8 -31.39 52.79 -0.69
N GLU A 9 -31.90 51.60 -1.09
CA GLU A 9 -32.99 51.30 -2.06
C GLU A 9 -32.72 51.45 -3.59
N ARG A 10 -33.30 50.71 -4.57
CA ARG A 10 -34.52 49.87 -4.79
C ARG A 10 -34.33 49.07 -6.11
N HIS A 11 -34.66 47.77 -6.25
CA HIS A 11 -35.95 47.15 -6.68
C HIS A 11 -36.31 47.07 -8.19
N ARG A 12 -36.58 45.83 -8.68
CA ARG A 12 -37.55 45.35 -9.73
C ARG A 12 -37.37 45.85 -11.20
N ALA A 13 -37.74 45.17 -12.29
CA ALA A 13 -38.90 44.32 -12.64
C ALA A 13 -38.59 43.47 -13.92
N ARG A 14 -38.98 42.19 -14.02
CA ARG A 14 -40.11 41.58 -14.80
C ARG A 14 -40.25 41.91 -16.32
N THR A 15 -39.90 40.91 -17.13
CA THR A 15 -40.58 40.25 -18.30
C THR A 15 -41.61 41.00 -19.15
N VAL A 16 -41.49 40.95 -20.50
CA VAL A 16 -42.56 40.66 -21.51
C VAL A 16 -41.93 40.11 -22.82
N VAL A 17 -42.63 39.16 -23.45
CA VAL A 17 -42.35 38.36 -24.68
C VAL A 17 -42.94 39.02 -25.94
N LEU A 18 -42.40 38.78 -27.15
CA LEU A 18 -43.21 38.57 -28.38
C LEU A 18 -42.40 37.99 -29.57
N LEU A 19 -43.03 37.00 -30.21
CA LEU A 19 -42.65 36.20 -31.38
C LEU A 19 -42.61 37.01 -32.69
N SER A 20 -41.82 36.54 -33.67
CA SER A 20 -42.17 36.56 -35.10
C SER A 20 -41.45 35.45 -35.87
N VAL A 21 -42.20 34.73 -36.69
CA VAL A 21 -41.88 33.52 -37.47
C VAL A 21 -41.61 33.90 -38.94
N LEU A 22 -40.70 33.22 -39.64
CA LEU A 22 -40.86 32.91 -41.09
C LEU A 22 -39.91 31.78 -41.58
N LEU A 23 -40.49 30.80 -42.28
CA LEU A 23 -39.89 29.66 -43.01
C LEU A 23 -39.19 30.16 -44.31
N VAL A 24 -38.33 29.48 -45.10
CA VAL A 24 -38.22 28.12 -45.71
C VAL A 24 -36.76 28.07 -46.26
N ALA A 25 -35.98 27.00 -46.28
CA ALA A 25 -35.95 25.96 -47.32
C ALA A 25 -34.84 24.93 -47.02
N ALA A 26 -35.17 23.66 -47.23
CA ALA A 26 -34.29 22.51 -47.08
C ALA A 26 -33.21 22.45 -48.17
N CYS A 27 -32.05 21.89 -47.83
CA CYS A 27 -31.38 20.81 -48.58
C CYS A 27 -30.11 20.33 -47.84
N GLY A 28 -30.09 19.05 -47.47
CA GLY A 28 -28.87 18.23 -47.40
C GLY A 28 -28.14 18.14 -46.05
N GLN A 29 -28.27 16.99 -45.39
CA GLN A 29 -27.71 16.61 -44.10
C GLN A 29 -26.19 16.36 -44.11
N SER A 30 -25.53 16.67 -43.00
CA SER A 30 -24.59 15.78 -42.31
C SER A 30 -24.90 15.86 -40.82
N GLU A 31 -25.33 14.75 -40.21
CA GLU A 31 -25.66 14.64 -38.79
C GLU A 31 -24.40 14.75 -37.92
N ASP A 32 -24.24 15.89 -37.25
CA ASP A 32 -23.35 16.03 -36.09
C ASP A 32 -24.01 15.37 -34.86
N PRO A 33 -23.34 14.45 -34.15
CA PRO A 33 -23.81 14.02 -32.84
C PRO A 33 -23.73 15.18 -31.82
N PRO A 34 -24.72 15.33 -30.94
CA PRO A 34 -24.84 16.51 -30.09
C PRO A 34 -23.72 16.58 -29.04
N ALA A 35 -23.21 17.79 -28.87
CA ALA A 35 -22.26 18.18 -27.84
C ALA A 35 -22.71 17.67 -26.46
N ALA A 36 -22.02 16.65 -25.96
CA ALA A 36 -22.09 16.26 -24.57
C ALA A 36 -21.53 17.42 -23.73
N THR A 37 -22.33 17.88 -22.79
CA THR A 37 -21.98 18.82 -21.73
C THR A 37 -20.62 18.44 -21.17
N ALA A 38 -19.62 19.31 -21.38
CA ALA A 38 -18.28 19.14 -20.83
C ALA A 38 -18.38 19.26 -19.30
N THR A 39 -18.75 18.17 -18.64
CA THR A 39 -18.38 17.93 -17.26
C THR A 39 -16.87 17.99 -17.27
N THR A 40 -16.31 19.00 -16.61
CA THR A 40 -14.87 19.12 -16.42
C THR A 40 -14.45 17.89 -15.63
N ALA A 41 -14.10 16.81 -16.33
CA ALA A 41 -13.40 15.69 -15.74
C ALA A 41 -12.12 16.31 -15.20
N LYS A 42 -12.07 16.48 -13.89
CA LYS A 42 -10.85 16.84 -13.18
C LYS A 42 -9.90 15.71 -13.50
N THR A 43 -9.07 15.89 -14.52
CA THR A 43 -7.94 15.00 -14.81
C THR A 43 -7.20 14.86 -13.50
N VAL A 44 -7.37 13.72 -12.84
CA VAL A 44 -6.53 13.35 -11.72
C VAL A 44 -5.16 13.22 -12.36
N ALA A 45 -4.31 14.23 -12.14
CA ALA A 45 -2.92 14.16 -12.50
C ALA A 45 -2.39 12.80 -12.01
N PRO A 46 -1.63 12.05 -12.83
CA PRO A 46 -1.02 10.82 -12.35
C PRO A 46 -0.30 11.15 -11.05
N ALA A 47 -0.63 10.43 -9.97
CA ALA A 47 0.02 10.60 -8.69
C ALA A 47 1.52 10.61 -8.94
N ALA A 48 2.16 11.76 -8.69
CA ALA A 48 3.55 11.97 -9.02
C ALA A 48 4.38 10.86 -8.39
N ALA A 49 5.46 10.45 -9.05
CA ALA A 49 6.44 9.47 -8.56
C ALA A 49 7.13 9.86 -7.22
N ASP A 50 6.66 10.93 -6.57
CA ASP A 50 7.22 11.63 -5.42
C ASP A 50 6.59 11.24 -4.07
N ASP A 51 5.65 10.30 -4.08
CA ASP A 51 5.03 9.73 -2.88
C ASP A 51 5.72 8.44 -2.38
N ARG A 52 6.84 8.07 -3.02
CA ARG A 52 7.66 6.92 -2.65
C ARG A 52 8.50 7.25 -1.41
N GLN A 53 8.07 6.69 -0.29
CA GLN A 53 8.70 6.77 1.02
C GLN A 53 9.81 5.72 1.14
N VAL A 54 11.06 6.10 0.90
CA VAL A 54 12.22 5.20 1.02
C VAL A 54 12.63 5.03 2.47
N PHE A 55 12.97 3.79 2.85
CA PHE A 55 13.44 3.46 4.18
C PHE A 55 14.58 2.43 4.17
N THR A 56 15.36 2.45 5.24
CA THR A 56 16.22 1.34 5.66
C THR A 56 15.79 0.87 7.04
N GLY A 57 16.39 -0.18 7.58
CA GLY A 57 16.05 -0.57 8.95
C GLY A 57 16.85 -1.73 9.50
N ASN A 58 16.49 -2.09 10.72
CA ASN A 58 17.01 -3.25 11.42
C ASN A 58 15.83 -4.01 12.03
N TRP A 59 15.91 -5.33 12.02
CA TRP A 59 14.95 -6.20 12.70
C TRP A 59 15.72 -7.26 13.48
N THR A 60 15.46 -7.36 14.77
CA THR A 60 15.96 -8.44 15.62
C THR A 60 14.82 -9.34 16.01
N THR A 61 15.06 -10.63 16.01
CA THR A 61 14.00 -11.64 16.08
C THR A 61 14.34 -12.77 17.01
N ILE A 62 13.32 -13.27 17.67
CA ILE A 62 13.30 -14.51 18.42
C ILE A 62 12.12 -15.34 17.92
N GLY A 63 12.24 -16.65 17.92
CA GLY A 63 11.14 -17.52 17.56
C GLY A 63 11.55 -18.97 17.48
N SER A 64 10.82 -19.71 16.64
CA SER A 64 10.99 -21.15 16.51
C SER A 64 11.12 -21.61 15.06
N ARG A 65 11.82 -22.71 14.85
CA ARG A 65 11.89 -23.47 13.60
C ARG A 65 11.51 -24.91 13.87
N GLN A 66 10.60 -25.44 13.09
CA GLN A 66 10.36 -26.88 12.97
C GLN A 66 11.00 -27.37 11.67
N VAL A 67 11.70 -28.49 11.71
CA VAL A 67 12.38 -29.07 10.55
C VAL A 67 11.79 -30.44 10.25
N LEU A 68 11.55 -30.71 8.97
CA LEU A 68 11.21 -32.03 8.46
C LEU A 68 12.33 -32.49 7.52
N ASP A 69 12.90 -33.66 7.80
CA ASP A 69 13.84 -34.35 6.92
C ASP A 69 13.06 -35.04 5.80
N LEU A 70 13.41 -34.72 4.55
CA LEU A 70 12.78 -35.27 3.35
C LEU A 70 13.70 -36.26 2.61
N GLY A 71 14.89 -36.54 3.15
CA GLY A 71 15.89 -37.40 2.53
C GLY A 71 17.23 -36.67 2.30
N PRO A 72 18.17 -37.31 1.59
CA PRO A 72 19.55 -36.81 1.47
C PRO A 72 19.63 -35.35 0.96
N GLY A 73 20.01 -34.44 1.86
CA GLY A 73 20.18 -33.02 1.57
C GLY A 73 18.89 -32.24 1.38
N GLN A 74 17.71 -32.85 1.60
CA GLN A 74 16.41 -32.21 1.43
C GLN A 74 15.74 -31.97 2.78
N GLN A 75 15.33 -30.72 3.02
CA GLN A 75 14.64 -30.34 4.24
C GLN A 75 13.54 -29.36 3.94
N ALA A 76 12.41 -29.54 4.63
CA ALA A 76 11.38 -28.53 4.77
C ALA A 76 11.42 -27.93 6.17
N SER A 77 11.00 -26.69 6.31
CA SER A 77 10.98 -25.99 7.60
C SER A 77 9.85 -24.99 7.69
N ILE A 78 9.23 -24.93 8.88
CA ILE A 78 8.27 -23.90 9.24
C ILE A 78 8.92 -23.00 10.29
N PHE A 79 8.80 -21.69 10.11
CA PHE A 79 9.34 -20.67 10.99
C PHE A 79 8.20 -19.85 11.57
N HIS A 80 8.34 -19.49 12.84
CA HIS A 80 7.53 -18.46 13.49
C HIS A 80 8.50 -17.52 14.20
N LEU A 81 8.57 -16.27 13.74
CA LEU A 81 9.53 -15.27 14.21
C LEU A 81 8.83 -14.01 14.65
N SER A 82 9.33 -13.37 15.69
CA SER A 82 8.82 -12.09 16.16
C SER A 82 9.92 -11.21 16.72
N GLY A 83 9.71 -9.90 16.68
CA GLY A 83 10.60 -8.96 17.36
C GLY A 83 10.50 -7.54 16.83
N SER A 84 11.39 -6.67 17.29
CA SER A 84 11.31 -5.23 17.06
C SER A 84 11.96 -4.84 15.74
N LEU A 85 11.17 -4.22 14.86
CA LEU A 85 11.59 -3.65 13.60
C LEU A 85 11.72 -2.14 13.76
N LEU A 86 12.90 -1.59 13.49
CA LEU A 86 13.18 -0.17 13.53
C LEU A 86 13.54 0.32 12.15
N LEU A 87 12.77 1.29 11.64
CA LEU A 87 13.02 1.91 10.35
C LEU A 87 13.79 3.22 10.53
N SER A 88 14.61 3.50 9.52
CA SER A 88 15.45 4.67 9.37
C SER A 88 15.15 5.35 8.03
N GLY A 89 15.52 6.62 7.92
CA GLY A 89 15.22 7.47 6.76
C GLY A 89 14.20 8.56 7.10
N LYS A 90 14.34 9.72 6.46
CA LYS A 90 13.48 10.89 6.73
C LYS A 90 12.03 10.65 6.30
N GLN A 91 11.84 9.87 5.23
CA GLN A 91 10.55 9.57 4.63
C GLN A 91 9.98 8.21 5.08
N ARG A 92 10.51 7.57 6.13
CA ARG A 92 10.00 6.27 6.59
C ARG A 92 8.52 6.36 7.04
N ILE A 93 7.77 5.27 6.85
CA ILE A 93 6.34 5.20 7.19
C ILE A 93 6.04 5.23 8.70
N ASN A 94 6.97 4.77 9.53
CA ASN A 94 7.00 4.96 10.99
C ASN A 94 8.42 4.66 11.49
N ARG A 95 8.75 5.02 12.73
CA ARG A 95 10.03 4.70 13.38
C ARG A 95 10.13 3.24 13.79
N GLY A 96 9.06 2.65 14.31
CA GLY A 96 9.14 1.33 14.93
C GLY A 96 7.87 0.52 14.78
N PHE A 97 8.06 -0.80 14.73
CA PHE A 97 6.99 -1.79 14.68
C PHE A 97 7.37 -3.00 15.53
N GLN A 98 6.38 -3.66 16.11
CA GLN A 98 6.49 -5.07 16.44
C GLN A 98 6.18 -5.87 15.18
N ALA A 99 7.15 -6.63 14.68
CA ALA A 99 6.99 -7.46 13.50
C ALA A 99 6.88 -8.94 13.85
N GLN A 100 6.02 -9.65 13.14
CA GLN A 100 5.82 -11.09 13.21
C GLN A 100 5.91 -11.70 11.81
N VAL A 101 6.45 -12.91 11.70
CA VAL A 101 6.56 -13.66 10.44
C VAL A 101 6.22 -15.12 10.68
N ILE A 102 5.42 -15.70 9.78
CA ILE A 102 5.32 -17.14 9.61
C ILE A 102 5.80 -17.47 8.20
N ALA A 103 6.69 -18.46 8.06
CA ALA A 103 7.25 -18.84 6.77
C ALA A 103 7.39 -20.36 6.63
N PHE A 104 7.22 -20.85 5.41
CA PHE A 104 7.60 -22.18 4.98
C PHE A 104 8.83 -22.06 4.08
N SER A 105 9.80 -22.94 4.26
CA SER A 105 11.00 -23.01 3.42
C SER A 105 11.33 -24.45 3.09
N ASP A 106 11.68 -24.70 1.83
CA ASP A 106 12.08 -25.99 1.31
C ASP A 106 13.37 -25.83 0.49
N THR A 107 14.31 -26.76 0.63
CA THR A 107 15.60 -26.77 -0.10
C THR A 107 15.49 -26.81 -1.62
N THR A 108 14.35 -27.22 -2.16
CA THR A 108 14.06 -27.36 -3.58
C THR A 108 13.24 -26.19 -4.13
N THR A 109 12.28 -25.67 -3.36
CA THR A 109 11.36 -24.61 -3.85
C THR A 109 11.60 -23.22 -3.25
N GLY A 110 12.56 -23.07 -2.33
CA GLY A 110 12.83 -21.80 -1.66
C GLY A 110 11.88 -21.50 -0.50
N MET A 111 11.69 -20.22 -0.19
CA MET A 111 10.91 -19.75 0.95
C MET A 111 9.69 -18.93 0.52
N GLN A 112 8.58 -19.13 1.23
CA GLN A 112 7.39 -18.29 1.17
C GLN A 112 6.92 -17.97 2.59
N GLY A 113 6.45 -16.75 2.82
CA GLY A 113 5.98 -16.35 4.13
C GLY A 113 5.01 -15.18 4.13
N ARG A 114 4.51 -14.87 5.32
CA ARG A 114 3.66 -13.72 5.62
C ARG A 114 4.27 -12.94 6.76
N SER A 115 4.21 -11.62 6.70
CA SER A 115 4.58 -10.75 7.82
C SER A 115 3.45 -9.82 8.21
N VAL A 116 3.42 -9.48 9.50
CA VAL A 116 2.62 -8.40 10.06
C VAL A 116 3.53 -7.46 10.82
N TRP A 117 3.52 -6.18 10.49
CA TRP A 117 4.18 -5.12 11.26
C TRP A 117 3.10 -4.32 11.98
N THR A 118 3.15 -4.26 13.30
CA THR A 118 2.18 -3.53 14.13
C THR A 118 2.87 -2.33 14.78
N ASP A 119 2.34 -1.13 14.57
CA ASP A 119 2.88 0.08 15.18
C ASP A 119 2.41 0.25 16.64
N GLU A 120 2.87 1.31 17.29
CA GLU A 120 2.52 1.63 18.69
C GLU A 120 1.04 1.95 18.92
N HIS A 121 0.28 2.25 17.86
CA HIS A 121 -1.16 2.50 17.91
C HIS A 121 -1.99 1.25 17.56
N GLY A 122 -1.33 0.15 17.20
CA GLY A 122 -1.98 -1.09 16.79
C GLY A 122 -2.28 -1.19 15.29
N ASP A 123 -1.98 -0.15 14.51
CA ASP A 123 -2.15 -0.14 13.06
C ASP A 123 -1.15 -1.11 12.40
N LYS A 124 -1.59 -1.81 11.36
CA LYS A 124 -0.86 -2.95 10.80
C LYS A 124 -0.46 -2.74 9.34
N VAL A 125 0.69 -3.28 8.98
CA VAL A 125 1.13 -3.50 7.61
C VAL A 125 1.26 -5.00 7.39
N PHE A 126 0.77 -5.49 6.26
CA PHE A 126 0.83 -6.89 5.87
C PHE A 126 1.75 -7.05 4.67
N SER A 127 2.57 -8.10 4.67
CA SER A 127 3.39 -8.44 3.51
C SER A 127 3.40 -9.93 3.22
N GLU A 128 3.63 -10.23 1.95
CA GLU A 128 4.13 -11.52 1.50
C GLU A 128 5.65 -11.48 1.45
N LEU A 129 6.27 -12.61 1.77
CA LEU A 129 7.71 -12.81 1.72
C LEU A 129 8.02 -13.94 0.74
N SER A 130 9.10 -13.78 -0.02
CA SER A 130 9.65 -14.81 -0.88
C SER A 130 11.17 -14.72 -0.92
N GLY A 131 11.82 -15.81 -1.32
CA GLY A 131 13.26 -15.81 -1.55
C GLY A 131 13.81 -17.22 -1.60
N ASP A 132 15.12 -17.31 -1.49
CA ASP A 132 15.81 -18.59 -1.30
C ASP A 132 15.46 -19.18 0.08
N VAL A 133 16.07 -20.32 0.40
CA VAL A 133 15.93 -20.94 1.72
C VAL A 133 16.25 -19.92 2.83
N LEU A 134 15.49 -19.97 3.93
CA LEU A 134 15.70 -19.09 5.10
C LEU A 134 16.99 -19.44 5.85
N ALA A 135 18.13 -19.16 5.21
CA ALA A 135 19.48 -19.43 5.67
C ALA A 135 20.28 -18.13 5.79
N THR A 136 21.40 -18.18 6.52
CA THR A 136 22.23 -16.99 6.72
C THR A 136 22.79 -16.48 5.40
N GLY A 137 22.61 -15.19 5.11
CA GLY A 137 23.13 -14.51 3.93
C GLY A 137 22.24 -14.56 2.69
N GLN A 138 21.18 -15.37 2.70
CA GLN A 138 20.23 -15.47 1.58
C GLN A 138 19.33 -14.24 1.50
N LEU A 139 19.01 -13.85 0.27
CA LEU A 139 18.15 -12.70 0.00
C LEU A 139 16.69 -13.09 0.22
N ILE A 140 15.99 -12.24 0.95
CA ILE A 140 14.55 -12.32 1.17
C ILE A 140 13.95 -11.01 0.69
N GLU A 141 12.89 -11.15 -0.10
CA GLU A 141 12.11 -10.05 -0.62
C GLU A 141 10.75 -10.03 0.06
N GLY A 142 10.23 -8.83 0.28
CA GLY A 142 8.92 -8.61 0.86
C GLY A 142 8.13 -7.63 0.03
N LYS A 143 6.85 -7.92 -0.17
CA LYS A 143 5.90 -7.06 -0.87
C LYS A 143 4.75 -6.72 0.04
N PHE A 144 4.48 -5.43 0.23
CA PHE A 144 3.30 -5.00 0.97
C PHE A 144 2.03 -5.35 0.20
N ILE A 145 1.11 -6.03 0.86
CA ILE A 145 -0.17 -6.48 0.29
C ILE A 145 -1.37 -5.75 0.88
N GLY A 146 -1.16 -4.90 1.89
CA GLY A 146 -2.19 -4.09 2.51
C GLY A 146 -1.83 -3.67 3.93
N GLY A 147 -2.76 -2.98 4.57
CA GLY A 147 -2.62 -2.51 5.95
C GLY A 147 -3.93 -2.01 6.52
N THR A 148 -3.90 -1.62 7.79
CA THR A 148 -5.05 -1.09 8.53
C THR A 148 -4.78 0.34 9.01
N GLY A 149 -5.84 1.07 9.36
CA GLY A 149 -5.73 2.42 9.92
C GLY A 149 -4.91 3.34 9.02
N ARG A 150 -3.85 3.96 9.56
CA ARG A 150 -2.98 4.86 8.81
C ARG A 150 -2.22 4.20 7.65
N TYR A 151 -2.14 2.87 7.63
CA TYR A 151 -1.48 2.09 6.57
C TYR A 151 -2.47 1.49 5.57
N ALA A 152 -3.76 1.88 5.62
CA ALA A 152 -4.73 1.48 4.62
C ALA A 152 -4.26 1.87 3.21
N GLY A 153 -4.34 0.92 2.27
CA GLY A 153 -3.88 1.13 0.89
C GLY A 153 -2.36 1.20 0.72
N ILE A 154 -1.57 0.82 1.72
CA ILE A 154 -0.11 0.76 1.59
C ILE A 154 0.31 -0.22 0.48
N SER A 155 1.31 0.21 -0.30
CA SER A 155 1.99 -0.60 -1.31
C SER A 155 3.50 -0.35 -1.21
N GLY A 156 4.29 -1.26 -1.79
CA GLY A 156 5.73 -1.14 -1.82
C GLY A 156 6.43 -2.46 -1.62
N GLU A 157 7.75 -2.41 -1.65
CA GLU A 157 8.61 -3.59 -1.61
C GLU A 157 9.86 -3.28 -0.79
N TYR A 158 10.40 -4.33 -0.20
CA TYR A 158 11.63 -4.27 0.58
C TYR A 158 12.42 -5.56 0.41
N SER A 159 13.72 -5.48 0.68
CA SER A 159 14.61 -6.63 0.61
C SER A 159 15.55 -6.62 1.79
N PHE A 160 16.00 -7.81 2.16
CA PHE A 160 16.98 -7.97 3.21
C PHE A 160 17.67 -9.33 3.19
N LYS A 161 18.77 -9.45 3.94
CA LYS A 161 19.41 -10.74 4.23
C LYS A 161 19.19 -11.12 5.67
N TRP A 162 19.03 -12.41 5.93
CA TRP A 162 18.93 -12.94 7.29
C TRP A 162 20.30 -13.32 7.85
N LYS A 163 20.53 -13.12 9.14
CA LYS A 163 21.70 -13.64 9.88
C LYS A 163 21.26 -14.25 11.19
N ARG A 164 21.57 -15.53 11.38
CA ARG A 164 21.39 -16.21 12.68
C ARG A 164 22.31 -15.61 13.73
N LEU A 165 21.81 -15.49 14.96
CA LEU A 165 22.58 -15.14 16.14
C LEU A 165 22.60 -16.35 17.08
N GLY A 166 23.80 -16.78 17.49
CA GLY A 166 23.97 -17.95 18.37
C GLY A 166 23.89 -19.31 17.67
N ALA A 167 24.04 -20.35 18.48
CA ALA A 167 23.78 -21.73 18.08
C ALA A 167 22.26 -21.99 18.02
N ILE A 168 21.85 -23.04 17.30
CA ILE A 168 20.47 -23.52 17.37
C ILE A 168 20.41 -24.51 18.51
N GLU A 169 19.59 -24.23 19.51
CA GLU A 169 19.28 -25.15 20.60
C GLU A 169 17.85 -25.63 20.41
N GLY A 170 17.69 -26.91 20.07
CA GLY A 170 16.40 -27.49 19.71
C GLY A 170 15.72 -26.73 18.58
N ASN A 171 14.54 -26.19 18.85
CA ASN A 171 13.73 -25.47 17.88
C ASN A 171 13.85 -23.95 18.00
N GLU A 172 14.63 -23.42 18.94
CA GLU A 172 14.74 -21.99 19.15
C GLU A 172 15.63 -21.32 18.09
N LEU A 173 15.20 -20.15 17.63
CA LEU A 173 15.92 -19.36 16.65
C LEU A 173 15.99 -17.90 17.08
N THR A 174 17.22 -17.40 17.25
CA THR A 174 17.50 -15.97 17.37
C THR A 174 18.21 -15.49 16.11
N GLY A 175 17.89 -14.29 15.66
CA GLY A 175 18.44 -13.75 14.44
C GLY A 175 18.30 -12.25 14.31
N ARG A 176 18.88 -11.74 13.25
CA ARG A 176 18.70 -10.37 12.82
C ARG A 176 18.68 -10.26 11.31
N VAL A 177 18.05 -9.21 10.86
CA VAL A 177 18.13 -8.75 9.48
C VAL A 177 19.42 -7.95 9.24
N VAL A 178 19.95 -8.07 8.02
CA VAL A 178 21.10 -7.33 7.50
C VAL A 178 20.68 -6.64 6.20
N GLY A 179 20.96 -5.35 6.10
CA GLY A 179 20.78 -4.59 4.87
C GLY A 179 19.32 -4.35 4.46
N LEU A 180 18.38 -4.29 5.44
CA LEU A 180 16.99 -3.97 5.15
C LEU A 180 16.92 -2.61 4.44
N ASN A 181 16.37 -2.63 3.25
CA ASN A 181 16.09 -1.45 2.44
C ASN A 181 14.77 -1.67 1.71
N GLY A 182 14.06 -0.59 1.44
CA GLY A 182 12.81 -0.68 0.74
C GLY A 182 12.16 0.67 0.53
N TRP A 183 10.94 0.58 0.04
CA TRP A 183 10.10 1.72 -0.20
C TRP A 183 8.65 1.39 0.08
N ALA A 184 7.89 2.39 0.47
CA ALA A 184 6.47 2.29 0.62
C ALA A 184 5.79 3.49 -0.02
N ARG A 185 4.49 3.36 -0.26
CA ARG A 185 3.57 4.43 -0.60
C ARG A 185 2.31 4.16 0.20
N ILE A 186 1.87 5.14 0.97
CA ILE A 186 0.60 5.04 1.70
C ILE A 186 -0.50 5.53 0.74
N GLY A 187 -1.39 4.61 0.37
CA GLY A 187 -2.53 4.92 -0.48
C GLY A 187 -3.51 5.87 0.21
N SER A 188 -4.34 6.54 -0.58
CA SER A 188 -5.49 7.24 -0.01
C SER A 188 -6.49 6.21 0.55
N PRO A 189 -7.09 6.44 1.74
CA PRO A 189 -7.97 5.47 2.43
C PRO A 189 -9.15 4.92 1.61
N ASN A 190 -9.49 5.56 0.48
CA ASN A 190 -10.64 5.23 -0.36
C ASN A 190 -10.35 4.21 -1.48
N ALA A 191 -9.13 3.68 -1.57
CA ALA A 191 -8.75 2.74 -2.62
C ALA A 191 -8.64 1.29 -2.10
N VAL A 192 -9.77 0.69 -1.72
CA VAL A 192 -9.87 -0.78 -1.64
C VAL A 192 -11.22 -1.21 -2.21
N ALA A 193 -11.20 -1.77 -3.43
CA ALA A 193 -12.27 -2.67 -3.86
C ALA A 193 -11.96 -4.06 -3.28
N PRO A 194 -12.94 -4.78 -2.68
CA PRO A 194 -12.73 -6.16 -2.30
C PRO A 194 -12.44 -7.00 -3.54
N THR A 195 -11.38 -7.81 -3.51
CA THR A 195 -11.27 -8.95 -4.41
C THR A 195 -12.42 -9.89 -4.11
N THR A 196 -13.34 -10.05 -5.06
CA THR A 196 -14.36 -11.10 -5.03
C THR A 196 -13.65 -12.44 -4.84
N ALA A 197 -13.74 -13.00 -3.65
CA ALA A 197 -13.47 -14.41 -3.45
C ALA A 197 -14.43 -15.19 -4.36
N GLY A 198 -13.86 -15.97 -5.26
CA GLY A 198 -14.58 -16.75 -6.27
C GLY A 198 -15.69 -17.58 -5.65
N GLY A 199 -16.81 -17.61 -6.37
CA GLY A 199 -18.04 -18.29 -6.00
C GLY A 199 -17.86 -19.79 -5.80
N GLN A 200 -18.74 -20.25 -4.93
CA GLN A 200 -19.03 -21.58 -4.43
C GLN A 200 -18.94 -22.73 -5.46
N GLN A 201 -18.51 -23.88 -4.95
CA GLN A 201 -18.84 -25.19 -5.49
C GLN A 201 -20.17 -25.66 -4.91
#